data_AF-A0A1J5BVF0-F1
#
_entry.id   AF-A0A1J5BVF0-F1
#
_cell.length_a   1.000
_cell.length_b   1.000
_cell.length_c   1.000
_cell.angle_alpha   90.00
_cell.angle_beta   90.00
_cell.angle_gamma   90.00
#
_symmetry.space_group_name_H-M   'P 1'
#
loop_
_entity.id
_entity.type
_entity.pdbx_description
1 polymer ?
#
loop_
_entity_poly.entity_id
_entity_poly.type
_entity_poly.pdbx_seq_one_letter_code
_entity_poly.pdbx_strand_id
1 'polypeptide(L)'
;MKALIWTLRVVLFLLLLVLAARNGTSVTLRFLFDASWQLPLSFVILIFFAAGAAFGVIVAGASLVRSRRELIRARRDAAERRAKQA
;
A
#
# COMPACT_ATOMS: atom_id res chain seq x y z
N MET A 1 -14.99 9.41 5.94
CA MET A 1 -13.61 8.96 5.63
C MET A 1 -12.79 8.65 6.88
N LYS A 2 -12.69 9.56 7.87
CA LYS A 2 -11.95 9.31 9.13
C LYS A 2 -12.39 8.04 9.87
N ALA A 3 -13.70 7.81 10.00
CA ALA A 3 -14.23 6.59 10.62
C ALA A 3 -13.79 5.30 9.88
N LEU A 4 -13.89 5.27 8.54
CA LEU A 4 -13.44 4.12 7.74
C LEU A 4 -11.95 3.82 7.93
N ILE A 5 -11.11 4.86 7.95
CA ILE A 5 -9.67 4.71 8.20
C ILE A 5 -9.42 4.15 9.61
N TRP A 6 -10.19 4.61 10.60
CA TRP A 6 -10.07 4.13 11.97
C TRP A 6 -10.52 2.68 12.13
N THR A 7 -11.65 2.31 11.52
CA THR A 7 -12.14 0.92 11.44
C THR A 7 -11.09 0.02 10.79
N LEU A 8 -10.55 0.42 9.64
CA LEU A 8 -9.49 -0.32 8.96
C LEU A 8 -8.26 -0.49 9.86
N ARG A 9 -7.87 0.55 10.60
CA ARG A 9 -6.72 0.51 11.52
C ARG A 9 -6.95 -0.45 12.69
N VAL A 10 -8.15 -0.48 13.26
CA VAL A 10 -8.53 -1.45 14.31
C VAL A 10 -8.55 -2.87 13.76
N VAL A 11 -9.16 -3.09 12.60
CA VAL A 11 -9.21 -4.41 11.95
C VAL A 11 -7.79 -4.91 11.66
N LEU A 12 -6.93 -4.06 11.09
CA LEU A 12 -5.55 -4.40 10.80
C LEU A 12 -4.78 -4.74 12.09
N PHE A 13 -4.98 -3.96 13.16
CA PHE A 13 -4.37 -4.25 14.46
C PHE A 13 -4.81 -5.61 15.01
N LEU A 14 -6.10 -5.91 15.00
CA LEU A 14 -6.63 -7.19 15.47
C LEU A 14 -6.10 -8.36 14.64
N LEU A 15 -6.02 -8.21 13.31
CA LEU A 15 -5.41 -9.21 12.44
C LEU A 15 -3.96 -9.47 12.82
N LEU A 16 -3.15 -8.42 12.97
CA LEU A 16 -1.75 -8.53 13.38
C LEU A 16 -1.60 -9.14 14.77
N LEU A 17 -2.47 -8.78 15.72
CA LEU A 17 -2.48 -9.31 17.08
C LEU A 17 -2.77 -10.82 17.08
N VAL A 18 -3.82 -11.24 16.38
CA VAL A 18 -4.18 -12.66 16.25
C VAL A 18 -3.07 -13.43 15.54
N LEU A 19 -2.48 -12.84 14.49
CA LEU A 19 -1.38 -13.45 13.76
C LEU A 19 -0.17 -13.67 14.67
N ALA A 20 0.22 -12.65 15.45
CA ALA A 20 1.32 -12.75 16.40
C ALA A 20 1.04 -13.79 17.50
N ALA A 21 -0.18 -13.80 18.06
CA ALA A 21 -0.57 -14.72 19.13
C ALA A 21 -0.64 -16.18 18.66
N ARG A 22 -1.12 -16.44 17.44
CA ARG A 22 -1.34 -17.81 16.93
C ARG A 22 -0.18 -18.34 16.08
N ASN A 23 0.62 -17.46 15.48
CA ASN A 23 1.69 -17.83 14.54
C ASN A 23 3.06 -17.37 15.04
N GLY A 24 3.26 -17.44 16.37
CA GLY A 24 4.55 -17.21 17.02
C GLY A 24 5.55 -18.36 16.85
N THR A 25 5.11 -19.48 16.25
CA THR A 25 5.97 -20.64 15.97
C THR A 25 7.00 -20.30 14.91
N SER A 26 8.27 -20.56 15.23
CA SER A 26 9.40 -20.37 14.32
C SER A 26 9.30 -21.32 13.12
N VAL A 27 9.39 -20.75 11.92
CA VAL A 27 9.48 -21.48 10.65
C VAL A 27 10.84 -21.22 10.01
N THR A 28 11.38 -22.25 9.36
CA THR A 28 12.67 -22.15 8.66
C THR A 28 12.44 -21.81 7.19
N LEU A 29 12.85 -20.61 6.79
CA LEU A 29 12.89 -20.19 5.40
C LEU A 29 14.21 -20.66 4.81
N ARG A 30 14.14 -21.51 3.78
CA ARG A 30 15.31 -21.97 3.03
C ARG A 30 15.43 -21.10 1.78
N PHE A 31 16.50 -20.34 1.70
CA PHE A 31 16.82 -19.49 0.57
C PHE A 31 17.87 -20.16 -0.32
N LEU A 32 18.20 -19.49 -1.43
CA LEU A 32 19.30 -19.89 -2.30
C LEU A 32 20.63 -19.79 -1.53
N PHE A 33 21.62 -20.63 -1.87
CA PHE A 33 22.95 -20.72 -1.20
C PHE A 33 22.96 -21.37 0.20
N ASP A 34 22.04 -22.32 0.46
CA ASP A 34 21.93 -23.02 1.76
C ASP A 34 21.67 -22.08 2.96
N ALA A 35 21.33 -20.82 2.68
CA ALA A 35 20.96 -19.86 3.70
C ALA A 35 19.59 -20.25 4.27
N SER A 36 19.52 -20.45 5.58
CA SER A 36 18.28 -20.71 6.28
C SER A 36 18.03 -19.69 7.37
N TRP A 37 16.87 -19.04 7.34
CA TRP A 37 16.47 -18.08 8.37
C TRP A 37 15.30 -18.64 9.16
N GLN A 38 15.41 -18.59 10.48
CA GLN A 38 14.34 -19.01 11.37
C GLN A 38 13.63 -17.76 11.89
N LEU A 39 12.38 -17.56 11.48
CA LEU A 39 11.54 -16.47 11.97
C LEU A 39 10.13 -16.99 12.22
N PRO A 40 9.36 -16.38 13.14
CA PRO A 40 7.95 -16.72 13.28
C PRO A 40 7.19 -16.52 11.97
N LEU A 41 6.23 -17.41 11.67
CA LEU A 41 5.42 -17.31 10.45
C LEU A 41 4.71 -15.96 10.34
N SER A 42 4.30 -15.39 11.48
CA SER A 42 3.70 -14.05 11.55
C SER A 42 4.60 -12.95 10.96
N PHE A 43 5.91 -13.01 11.18
CA PHE A 43 6.88 -12.04 10.63
C PHE A 43 6.98 -12.14 9.11
N VAL A 44 7.00 -13.36 8.57
CA VAL A 44 7.08 -13.61 7.13
C VAL A 44 5.87 -12.98 6.44
N ILE A 45 4.67 -13.30 6.91
CA ILE A 45 3.42 -12.78 6.36
C ILE A 45 3.38 -11.25 6.45
N LEU A 46 3.83 -10.69 7.57
CA LEU A 46 3.88 -9.23 7.77
C LEU A 46 4.79 -8.55 6.74
N ILE A 47 5.97 -9.11 6.46
CA ILE A 47 6.92 -8.55 5.48
C ILE A 47 6.31 -8.56 4.08
N PHE A 48 5.73 -9.69 3.64
CA PHE A 48 5.09 -9.77 2.33
C PHE A 48 3.89 -8.82 2.21
N PHE A 49 3.09 -8.72 3.27
CA PHE A 49 1.97 -7.77 3.31
C PHE A 49 2.46 -6.32 3.22
N ALA A 50 3.48 -5.94 4.00
CA ALA A 50 4.05 -4.60 3.98
C ALA A 50 4.64 -4.25 2.60
N ALA A 51 5.34 -5.21 1.97
CA ALA A 51 5.87 -5.05 0.61
C ALA A 51 4.76 -4.83 -0.41
N GLY A 52 3.69 -5.65 -0.37
CA GLY A 52 2.52 -5.49 -1.24
C GLY A 52 1.79 -4.16 -1.02
N ALA A 53 1.62 -3.74 0.23
CA ALA A 53 1.01 -2.46 0.57
C ALA A 53 1.86 -1.27 0.07
N ALA A 54 3.17 -1.32 0.25
CA ALA A 54 4.10 -0.31 -0.26
C ALA A 54 4.00 -0.22 -1.79
N PHE A 55 3.98 -1.36 -2.49
CA PHE A 55 3.80 -1.41 -3.94
C PHE A 55 2.45 -0.80 -4.36
N GLY A 56 1.35 -1.15 -3.68
CA GLY A 56 0.03 -0.58 -3.94
C GLY A 56 0.00 0.95 -3.77
N VAL A 57 0.65 1.48 -2.73
CA VAL A 57 0.79 2.93 -2.50
C VAL A 57 1.58 3.59 -3.62
N ILE A 58 2.69 3.00 -4.07
CA ILE A 58 3.51 3.52 -5.17
C ILE A 58 2.68 3.60 -6.45
N VAL A 59 1.98 2.52 -6.81
CA VAL A 59 1.14 2.44 -8.01
C VAL A 59 0.00 3.46 -7.94
N ALA A 60 -0.72 3.52 -6.82
CA ALA A 60 -1.82 4.49 -6.62
C ALA A 60 -1.31 5.94 -6.64
N GLY A 61 -0.17 6.21 -6.01
CA GLY A 61 0.48 7.51 -6.02
C GLY A 61 0.90 7.95 -7.42
N ALA A 62 1.51 7.06 -8.19
CA ALA A 62 1.88 7.32 -9.59
C ALA A 62 0.64 7.64 -10.45
N SER A 63 -0.44 6.88 -10.28
CA SER A 63 -1.72 7.13 -10.96
C SER A 63 -2.28 8.52 -10.62
N LEU A 64 -2.28 8.90 -9.33
CA LEU A 64 -2.76 10.21 -8.89
C LEU A 64 -1.93 11.37 -9.47
N VAL A 65 -0.60 11.22 -9.55
CA VAL A 65 0.27 12.23 -10.19
C VAL A 65 -0.08 12.41 -11.66
N ARG A 66 -0.31 11.31 -12.38
CA ARG A 66 -0.74 11.36 -13.78
C ARG A 66 -2.09 12.07 -13.93
N SER A 67 -3.09 11.67 -13.14
CA SER A 67 -4.41 12.31 -13.16
C SER A 67 -4.33 13.81 -12.85
N ARG A 68 -3.48 14.23 -11.91
CA ARG A 68 -3.27 15.66 -11.62
C ARG A 68 -2.71 16.43 -12.81
N ARG A 69 -1.78 15.84 -13.58
CA ARG A 69 -1.22 16.47 -14.79
C ARG A 69 -2.29 16.65 -15.87
N GLU A 70 -3.14 15.66 -16.06
CA GLU A 70 -4.25 15.71 -17.02
C GLU A 70 -5.27 16.78 -16.62
N LEU A 71 -5.59 16.90 -15.33
CA LEU A 71 -6.46 17.97 -14.80
C LEU A 71 -5.88 19.38 -15.03
N ILE A 72 -4.57 19.57 -14.83
CA ILE A 72 -3.92 20.87 -15.06
C ILE A 72 -3.96 21.24 -16.55
N ARG A 73 -3.70 20.28 -17.45
CA ARG A 73 -3.79 20.50 -18.90
C ARG A 73 -5.21 20.85 -19.33
N ALA A 74 -6.19 20.06 -18.91
CA ALA A 74 -7.59 20.31 -19.21
C ALA A 74 -8.08 21.69 -18.73
N ARG A 75 -7.61 22.14 -17.55
CA ARG A 75 -7.92 23.49 -17.04
C ARG A 75 -7.31 24.60 -17.88
N ARG A 76 -6.08 24.43 -18.39
CA ARG A 76 -5.43 25.41 -19.28
C ARG A 76 -6.17 25.52 -20.61
N ASP A 77 -6.48 24.39 -21.24
CA ASP A 77 -7.21 24.37 -22.52
C ASP A 77 -8.60 24.99 -22.39
N ALA A 78 -9.29 24.75 -21.27
CA ALA A 78 -10.59 25.38 -20.98
C ALA A 78 -10.48 26.90 -20.80
N ALA A 79 -9.40 27.41 -20.20
CA ALA A 79 -9.17 28.84 -20.04
C ALA A 79 -8.86 29.52 -21.38
N GLU A 80 -8.03 28.90 -22.22
CA GLU A 80 -7.72 29.40 -23.56
C GLU A 80 -8.95 29.45 -24.47
N ARG A 81 -9.82 28.44 -24.42
CA ARG A 81 -11.08 28.44 -25.18
C ARG A 81 -12.01 29.58 -24.76
N ARG A 82 -12.11 29.85 -23.45
CA ARG A 82 -12.90 30.97 -22.93
C ARG A 82 -12.35 32.32 -23.38
N ALA A 83 -11.02 32.49 -23.39
CA ALA A 83 -10.38 33.71 -23.85
C ALA A 83 -10.57 33.96 -25.37
N LYS A 84 -10.72 32.91 -26.18
CA LYS A 84 -11.03 33.03 -27.62
C LYS A 84 -12.51 33.29 -27.93
N GLN A 85 -13.40 33.10 -26.95
CA GLN A 85 -14.85 33.30 -27.11
C GLN A 85 -15.33 34.66 -26.57
N ALA A 86 -14.47 35.40 -25.86
CA ALA A 86 -14.71 36.75 -25.36
C ALA A 86 -14.08 37.78 -26.30
#